data_AF-A0A545AVF5-F1
#
_entry.id   AF-A0A545AVF5-F1
#
_cell.length_a   1.000
_cell.length_b   1.000
_cell.length_c   1.000
_cell.angle_alpha   90.00
_cell.angle_beta   90.00
_cell.angle_gamma   90.00
#
_symmetry.space_group_name_H-M   'P 1'
#
loop_
_entity.id
_entity.type
_entity.pdbx_description
1 polymer ?
#
loop_
_entity_poly.entity_id
_entity_poly.type
_entity_poly.pdbx_seq_one_letter_code
_entity_poly.pdbx_strand_id
1 'polypeptide(L)'
;MLGWAALAMVVAVLVTGGLVTVAAFGLVDRGEDRYAVQVMDRYADELTAGLDTTRLPGAAAVDFVVPATTAQIPGMQRAWRAEGTPGLTRRPAAGASSHAFVIFEHTFDRPAGIAGLDLAPSVAADQALRAARQNGGLTISPAFLLLRDEHLALPRRQQSVVFTVAVYSGIGSGEPDVFRGWIVMPVRGQNFLSRILLDRGQGAVRAQVSEDAPRGSPTELSSRRPRPGAGSPRPR
;
A
#
# COMPACT_ATOMS: atom_id res chain seq x y z
N MET A 1 -16.23 -19.86 3.24
CA MET A 1 -16.82 -18.71 2.52
C MET A 1 -16.40 -17.33 3.07
N LEU A 2 -15.74 -17.22 4.24
CA LEU A 2 -15.42 -15.93 4.89
C LEU A 2 -14.27 -15.11 4.23
N GLY A 3 -13.35 -15.74 3.51
CA GLY A 3 -12.20 -15.05 2.88
C GLY A 3 -12.56 -14.19 1.67
N TRP A 4 -13.63 -14.53 0.97
CA TRP A 4 -14.04 -13.84 -0.25
C TRP A 4 -14.61 -12.45 0.01
N ALA A 5 -15.28 -12.23 1.14
CA ALA A 5 -15.86 -10.92 1.47
C ALA A 5 -14.79 -9.87 1.79
N ALA A 6 -13.73 -10.24 2.52
CA ALA A 6 -12.63 -9.32 2.80
C ALA A 6 -11.83 -8.99 1.54
N LEU A 7 -11.57 -10.00 0.69
CA LEU A 7 -10.92 -9.78 -0.60
C LEU A 7 -11.77 -8.92 -1.53
N ALA A 8 -13.08 -9.19 -1.62
CA ALA A 8 -14.01 -8.40 -2.43
C ALA A 8 -14.09 -6.95 -1.96
N MET A 9 -14.04 -6.70 -0.65
CA MET A 9 -13.99 -5.35 -0.10
C MET A 9 -12.67 -4.65 -0.44
N VAL A 10 -11.52 -5.32 -0.30
CA VAL A 10 -10.21 -4.76 -0.69
C VAL A 10 -10.18 -4.44 -2.18
N VAL A 11 -10.66 -5.36 -3.03
CA VAL A 11 -10.78 -5.14 -4.47
C VAL A 11 -11.73 -3.98 -4.78
N ALA A 12 -12.89 -3.92 -4.12
CA ALA A 12 -13.83 -2.81 -4.32
C ALA A 12 -13.20 -1.46 -3.97
N VAL A 13 -12.54 -1.36 -2.82
CA VAL A 13 -11.83 -0.14 -2.39
C VAL A 13 -10.74 0.26 -3.40
N LEU A 14 -9.95 -0.71 -3.86
CA LEU A 14 -8.87 -0.45 -4.81
C LEU A 14 -9.39 -0.06 -6.20
N VAL A 15 -10.48 -0.69 -6.66
CA VAL A 15 -11.13 -0.36 -7.94
C VAL A 15 -11.75 1.03 -7.87
N THR A 16 -12.47 1.36 -6.80
CA THR A 16 -13.05 2.70 -6.62
C THR A 16 -11.96 3.77 -6.53
N GLY A 17 -10.87 3.54 -5.77
CA GLY A 17 -9.74 4.47 -5.71
C GLY A 17 -9.01 4.65 -7.05
N GLY A 18 -8.83 3.57 -7.81
CA GLY A 18 -8.20 3.62 -9.13
C GLY A 18 -9.03 4.40 -10.16
N LEU A 19 -10.34 4.21 -10.17
CA LEU A 19 -11.27 4.86 -11.11
C LEU A 19 -11.31 6.38 -10.89
N VAL A 20 -11.16 6.84 -9.65
CA VAL A 20 -11.13 8.28 -9.34
C VAL A 20 -9.77 8.93 -9.64
N THR A 21 -8.67 8.20 -9.46
CA THR A 21 -7.34 8.70 -9.86
C THR A 21 -7.30 9.03 -11.36
N VAL A 22 -7.96 8.22 -12.19
CA VAL A 22 -8.09 8.46 -13.64
C VAL A 22 -8.92 9.70 -13.95
N ALA A 23 -10.02 9.91 -13.24
CA ALA A 23 -10.88 11.08 -13.42
C ALA A 23 -10.15 12.38 -13.05
N ALA A 24 -9.33 12.37 -12.00
CA ALA A 24 -8.53 13.52 -11.59
C ALA A 24 -7.45 13.86 -12.62
N PHE A 25 -6.76 12.86 -13.19
CA PHE A 25 -5.81 13.08 -14.29
C PHE A 25 -6.48 13.64 -15.55
N GLY A 26 -7.71 13.23 -15.87
CA GLY A 26 -8.45 13.74 -17.03
C GLY A 26 -8.98 15.16 -16.88
N LEU A 27 -9.24 15.62 -15.65
CA LEU A 27 -9.65 17.00 -15.36
C LEU A 27 -8.47 17.97 -15.37
N VAL A 28 -7.27 17.52 -14.98
CA VAL A 28 -6.04 18.31 -14.98
C VAL A 28 -5.52 18.64 -16.38
N ASP A 29 -5.84 17.81 -17.39
CA ASP A 29 -5.49 18.09 -18.79
C ASP A 29 -6.25 19.31 -19.37
N ARG A 30 -7.23 19.85 -18.65
CA ARG A 30 -7.96 21.09 -18.98
C ARG A 30 -7.73 22.19 -17.95
N GLY A 31 -6.48 22.67 -17.91
CA GLY A 31 -6.07 24.02 -17.49
C GLY A 31 -6.79 24.68 -16.32
N GLU A 32 -6.30 24.45 -15.09
CA GLU A 32 -6.34 25.42 -13.98
C GLU A 32 -5.44 24.94 -12.80
N ASP A 33 -4.15 25.29 -12.84
CA ASP A 33 -3.08 24.71 -12.01
C ASP A 33 -3.19 24.95 -10.49
N ARG A 34 -4.02 25.90 -10.03
CA ARG A 34 -4.19 26.16 -8.58
C ARG A 34 -5.31 25.37 -7.93
N TYR A 35 -6.26 24.85 -8.70
CA TYR A 35 -7.34 24.02 -8.19
C TYR A 35 -6.91 22.56 -8.00
N ALA A 36 -5.97 22.07 -8.80
CA ALA A 36 -5.53 20.68 -8.77
C ALA A 36 -5.00 20.21 -7.41
N VAL A 37 -4.33 21.07 -6.63
CA VAL A 37 -3.75 20.70 -5.33
C VAL A 37 -4.83 20.56 -4.26
N GLN A 38 -5.69 21.58 -4.13
CA GLN A 38 -6.82 21.51 -3.20
C GLN A 38 -7.80 20.42 -3.59
N VAL A 39 -7.95 20.15 -4.89
CA VAL A 39 -8.73 19.01 -5.39
C VAL A 39 -8.03 17.72 -5.04
N MET A 40 -6.73 17.52 -5.32
CA MET A 40 -6.08 16.25 -5.01
C MET A 40 -6.00 15.96 -3.51
N ASP A 41 -5.70 16.94 -2.65
CA ASP A 41 -5.72 16.75 -1.19
C ASP A 41 -7.15 16.50 -0.72
N ARG A 42 -8.14 17.29 -1.18
CA ARG A 42 -9.55 17.10 -0.82
C ARG A 42 -10.12 15.79 -1.35
N TYR A 43 -9.73 15.34 -2.53
CA TYR A 43 -10.22 14.11 -3.15
C TYR A 43 -9.49 12.90 -2.60
N ALA A 44 -8.18 12.99 -2.32
CA ALA A 44 -7.48 11.99 -1.54
C ALA A 44 -8.17 11.89 -0.17
N ASP A 45 -8.36 13.01 0.52
CA ASP A 45 -9.09 13.07 1.78
C ASP A 45 -10.53 12.57 1.65
N GLU A 46 -11.28 12.82 0.57
CA GLU A 46 -12.66 12.33 0.40
C GLU A 46 -12.70 10.82 0.07
N LEU A 47 -11.75 10.32 -0.73
CA LEU A 47 -11.62 8.89 -1.06
C LEU A 47 -11.10 8.10 0.14
N THR A 48 -10.19 8.68 0.91
CA THR A 48 -9.61 8.09 2.11
C THR A 48 -10.36 8.48 3.38
N ALA A 49 -11.32 9.41 3.35
CA ALA A 49 -12.15 9.78 4.52
C ALA A 49 -12.96 8.58 5.03
N GLY A 50 -13.23 7.62 4.14
CA GLY A 50 -13.83 6.34 4.49
C GLY A 50 -12.82 5.23 4.81
N LEU A 51 -11.52 5.46 4.62
CA LEU A 51 -10.46 4.49 4.87
C LEU A 51 -9.80 4.84 6.20
N ASP A 52 -10.07 4.04 7.21
CA ASP A 52 -9.41 4.13 8.50
C ASP A 52 -8.93 2.74 8.93
N THR A 53 -8.24 2.67 10.07
CA THR A 53 -7.77 1.38 10.61
C THR A 53 -8.90 0.43 11.06
N THR A 54 -10.15 0.90 11.14
CA THR A 54 -11.32 0.05 11.42
C THR A 54 -11.75 -0.69 10.17
N ARG A 55 -11.65 -0.06 8.99
CA ARG A 55 -11.99 -0.67 7.70
C ARG A 55 -10.83 -1.42 7.05
N LEU A 56 -9.60 -0.99 7.32
CA LEU A 56 -8.37 -1.59 6.80
C LEU A 56 -7.46 -2.07 7.94
N PRO A 57 -7.87 -3.10 8.70
CA PRO A 57 -7.10 -3.59 9.83
C PRO A 57 -5.70 -4.04 9.39
N GLY A 58 -4.67 -3.45 10.01
CA GLY A 58 -3.27 -3.77 9.73
C GLY A 58 -2.62 -2.99 8.60
N ALA A 59 -3.39 -2.21 7.82
CA ALA A 59 -2.81 -1.28 6.86
C ALA A 59 -2.01 -0.17 7.57
N ALA A 60 -0.82 0.10 7.06
CA ALA A 60 0.05 1.16 7.55
C ALA A 60 -0.21 2.49 6.82
N ALA A 61 -0.48 2.39 5.52
CA ALA A 61 -0.77 3.52 4.64
C ALA A 61 -1.49 3.04 3.36
N VAL A 62 -1.96 4.00 2.57
CA VAL A 62 -2.24 3.85 1.14
C VAL A 62 -1.39 4.88 0.40
N ASP A 63 -0.62 4.42 -0.57
CA ASP A 63 0.39 5.19 -1.28
C ASP A 63 0.09 5.22 -2.77
N PHE A 64 0.30 6.36 -3.42
CA PHE A 64 0.37 6.44 -4.88
C PHE A 64 1.83 6.49 -5.32
N VAL A 65 2.22 5.55 -6.18
CA VAL A 65 3.60 5.34 -6.60
C VAL A 65 3.72 5.54 -8.11
N VAL A 66 4.73 6.30 -8.54
CA VAL A 66 4.95 6.64 -9.96
C VAL A 66 6.32 6.14 -10.43
N PRO A 67 6.40 5.46 -11.59
CA PRO A 67 7.67 5.04 -12.16
C PRO A 67 8.48 6.23 -12.68
N ALA A 68 9.80 6.14 -12.64
CA ALA A 68 10.67 6.99 -13.46
C ALA A 68 12.00 6.33 -13.78
N THR A 69 12.58 6.72 -14.91
CA THR A 69 14.02 6.53 -15.15
C THR A 69 14.81 7.61 -14.42
N THR A 70 16.12 7.36 -14.21
CA THR A 70 17.02 8.34 -13.60
C THR A 70 16.99 9.70 -14.33
N ALA A 71 16.88 9.68 -15.67
CA ALA A 71 16.81 10.90 -16.48
C ALA A 71 15.50 11.69 -16.31
N GLN A 72 14.40 11.02 -15.96
CA GLN A 72 13.09 11.65 -15.76
C GLN A 72 12.94 12.32 -14.39
N ILE A 73 13.75 11.94 -13.40
CA ILE A 73 13.66 12.43 -12.02
C ILE A 73 13.56 13.96 -11.90
N PRO A 74 14.44 14.77 -12.54
CA PRO A 74 14.38 16.21 -12.39
C PRO A 74 13.08 16.81 -12.95
N GLY A 75 12.61 16.31 -14.10
CA GLY A 75 11.35 16.75 -14.70
C GLY A 75 10.16 16.39 -13.83
N MET A 76 10.11 15.15 -13.36
CA MET A 76 9.06 14.67 -12.47
C MET A 76 9.04 15.45 -11.15
N GLN A 77 10.21 15.74 -10.55
CA GLN A 77 10.25 16.54 -9.32
C GLN A 77 9.73 17.98 -9.55
N ARG A 78 10.03 18.59 -10.70
CA ARG A 78 9.49 19.92 -11.03
C ARG A 78 7.97 19.90 -11.20
N ALA A 79 7.45 18.92 -11.94
CA ALA A 79 6.01 18.78 -12.18
C ALA A 79 5.23 18.67 -10.85
N TRP A 80 5.58 17.70 -10.00
CA TRP A 80 4.88 17.50 -8.73
C TRP A 80 5.04 18.66 -7.73
N ARG A 81 6.15 19.41 -7.79
CA ARG A 81 6.30 20.63 -6.99
C ARG A 81 5.40 21.76 -7.49
N ALA A 82 5.22 21.88 -8.81
CA ALA A 82 4.28 22.82 -9.41
C ALA A 82 2.83 22.45 -9.05
N GLU A 83 2.54 21.14 -8.95
CA GLU A 83 1.29 20.57 -8.44
C GLU A 83 1.20 20.57 -6.90
N GLY A 84 1.84 21.54 -6.23
CA GLY A 84 1.60 21.78 -4.80
C GLY A 84 2.31 20.86 -3.83
N THR A 85 3.28 20.06 -4.26
CA THR A 85 4.13 19.27 -3.36
C THR A 85 5.53 19.89 -3.22
N PRO A 86 5.68 21.14 -2.71
CA PRO A 86 6.94 21.88 -2.77
C PRO A 86 8.09 21.20 -1.99
N GLY A 87 7.75 20.44 -0.95
CA GLY A 87 8.70 19.69 -0.12
C GLY A 87 9.16 18.36 -0.73
N LEU A 88 8.58 17.91 -1.85
CA LEU A 88 8.92 16.62 -2.44
C LEU A 88 10.40 16.61 -2.83
N THR A 89 11.18 15.78 -2.14
CA THR A 89 12.59 15.55 -2.43
C THR A 89 12.77 14.08 -2.73
N ARG A 90 13.07 13.76 -3.98
CA ARG A 90 13.25 12.37 -4.39
C ARG A 90 14.57 11.84 -3.86
N ARG A 91 14.53 10.62 -3.31
CA ARG A 91 15.72 9.91 -2.81
C ARG A 91 15.98 8.68 -3.67
N PRO A 92 16.54 8.84 -4.89
CA PRO A 92 16.77 7.71 -5.77
C PRO A 92 17.74 6.71 -5.13
N ALA A 93 17.44 5.43 -5.31
CA ALA A 93 18.36 4.36 -4.98
C ALA A 93 19.63 4.48 -5.83
N ALA A 94 20.81 4.37 -5.20
CA ALA A 94 22.07 4.36 -5.92
C ALA A 94 22.15 3.14 -6.86
N GLY A 95 22.57 3.36 -8.10
CA GLY A 95 22.79 2.28 -9.08
C GLY A 95 21.53 1.72 -9.76
N ALA A 96 20.33 2.19 -9.40
CA ALA A 96 19.10 1.79 -10.09
C ALA A 96 18.88 2.63 -11.37
N SER A 97 18.51 1.97 -12.47
CA SER A 97 18.14 2.63 -13.75
C SER A 97 16.66 2.95 -13.85
N SER A 98 15.84 2.28 -13.04
CA SER A 98 14.40 2.46 -12.89
C SER A 98 14.07 2.64 -11.43
N HIS A 99 13.17 3.57 -11.16
CA HIS A 99 12.76 4.00 -9.83
C HIS A 99 11.25 3.93 -9.71
N ALA A 100 10.75 3.82 -8.49
CA ALA A 100 9.33 3.85 -8.17
C ALA A 100 9.12 4.73 -6.95
N PHE A 101 8.70 5.98 -7.18
CA PHE A 101 8.63 6.97 -6.11
C PHE A 101 7.24 7.07 -5.53
N VAL A 102 7.13 7.05 -4.20
CA VAL A 102 5.92 7.45 -3.49
C VAL A 102 5.69 8.94 -3.74
N ILE A 103 4.54 9.31 -4.31
CA ILE A 103 4.15 10.70 -4.55
C ILE A 103 3.17 11.16 -3.49
N PHE A 104 2.15 10.35 -3.23
CA PHE A 104 1.16 10.59 -2.18
C PHE A 104 1.22 9.44 -1.18
N GLU A 105 1.00 9.79 0.09
CA GLU A 105 0.96 8.86 1.21
C GLU A 105 -0.20 9.28 2.11
N HIS A 106 -1.16 8.38 2.31
CA HIS A 106 -2.19 8.52 3.34
C HIS A 106 -1.93 7.48 4.43
N THR A 107 -1.52 7.93 5.61
CA THR A 107 -1.10 7.06 6.71
C THR A 107 -2.20 6.80 7.72
N PHE A 108 -2.24 5.60 8.28
CA PHE A 108 -3.26 5.25 9.27
C PHE A 108 -2.79 5.18 10.73
N ASP A 109 -1.49 5.05 10.98
CA ASP A 109 -0.98 4.77 12.33
C ASP A 109 0.17 5.67 12.81
N ARG A 110 0.78 6.42 11.90
CA ARG A 110 1.91 7.32 12.16
C ARG A 110 1.86 8.51 11.20
N PRO A 111 2.53 9.63 11.50
CA PRO A 111 2.67 10.73 10.55
C PRO A 111 3.27 10.27 9.21
N ALA A 112 2.81 10.89 8.12
CA ALA A 112 3.41 10.73 6.80
C ALA A 112 4.91 11.09 6.81
N GLY A 113 5.70 10.38 6.01
CA GLY A 113 7.15 10.55 6.02
C GLY A 113 7.92 9.81 4.94
N ILE A 114 7.26 9.07 4.04
CA ILE A 114 7.91 8.37 2.93
C ILE A 114 7.58 8.95 1.55
N ALA A 115 6.83 10.06 1.47
CA ALA A 115 6.70 10.81 0.22
C ALA A 115 8.09 11.17 -0.35
N GLY A 116 8.31 10.86 -1.63
CA GLY A 116 9.59 11.00 -2.33
C GLY A 116 10.57 9.84 -2.15
N LEU A 117 10.24 8.84 -1.32
CA LEU A 117 11.04 7.63 -1.16
C LEU A 117 10.96 6.76 -2.42
N ASP A 118 12.09 6.23 -2.84
CA ASP A 118 12.18 5.23 -3.89
C ASP A 118 11.94 3.83 -3.32
N LEU A 119 11.00 3.09 -3.91
CA LEU A 119 10.70 1.71 -3.53
C LEU A 119 11.59 0.68 -4.24
N ALA A 120 12.37 1.09 -5.25
CA ALA A 120 13.28 0.20 -5.97
C ALA A 120 14.27 -0.60 -5.09
N PRO A 121 14.78 -0.08 -3.95
CA PRO A 121 15.61 -0.88 -3.03
C PRO A 121 14.90 -2.09 -2.42
N SER A 122 13.58 -2.06 -2.30
CA SER A 122 12.81 -3.17 -1.74
C SER A 122 12.46 -4.16 -2.85
N VAL A 123 13.26 -5.23 -2.95
CA VAL A 123 13.06 -6.30 -3.95
C VAL A 123 11.62 -6.84 -3.94
N ALA A 124 11.04 -7.06 -2.76
CA ALA A 124 9.68 -7.58 -2.62
C ALA A 124 8.62 -6.60 -3.13
N ALA A 125 8.76 -5.30 -2.80
CA ALA A 125 7.82 -4.28 -3.27
C ALA A 125 7.96 -4.07 -4.80
N ASP A 126 9.19 -3.97 -5.30
CA ASP A 126 9.49 -3.80 -6.73
C ASP A 126 8.95 -4.98 -7.57
N GLN A 127 9.07 -6.22 -7.08
CA GLN A 127 8.43 -7.38 -7.71
C GLN A 127 6.91 -7.24 -7.79
N ALA A 128 6.25 -6.81 -6.71
CA ALA A 128 4.79 -6.63 -6.70
C ALA A 128 4.34 -5.51 -7.65
N LEU A 129 5.08 -4.40 -7.74
CA LEU A 129 4.83 -3.31 -8.70
C LEU A 129 4.90 -3.82 -10.15
N ARG A 130 5.98 -4.54 -10.50
CA ARG A 130 6.12 -5.11 -11.85
C ARG A 130 5.02 -6.10 -12.18
N ALA A 131 4.73 -7.03 -11.28
CA ALA A 131 3.69 -8.04 -11.51
C ALA A 131 2.29 -7.42 -11.61
N ALA A 132 1.95 -6.43 -10.78
CA ALA A 132 0.68 -5.70 -10.89
C ALA A 132 0.54 -5.00 -12.25
N ARG A 133 1.62 -4.39 -12.76
CA ARG A 133 1.63 -3.74 -14.08
C ARG A 133 1.54 -4.75 -15.23
N GLN A 134 2.15 -5.92 -15.10
CA GLN A 134 2.13 -6.95 -16.14
C GLN A 134 0.79 -7.67 -16.21
N ASN A 135 0.19 -7.94 -15.05
CA ASN A 135 -1.01 -8.77 -14.95
C ASN A 135 -2.32 -7.95 -14.90
N GLY A 136 -2.24 -6.64 -14.67
CA GLY A 136 -3.41 -5.74 -14.55
C GLY A 136 -4.28 -5.98 -13.32
N GLY A 137 -3.87 -6.88 -12.42
CA GLY A 137 -4.63 -7.29 -11.23
C GLY A 137 -3.96 -6.94 -9.91
N LEU A 138 -4.70 -7.16 -8.82
CA LEU A 138 -4.17 -7.09 -7.46
C LEU A 138 -3.02 -8.10 -7.29
N THR A 139 -1.86 -7.58 -6.91
CA THR A 139 -0.67 -8.36 -6.59
C THR A 139 -0.28 -8.17 -5.14
N ILE A 140 0.19 -9.24 -4.50
CA ILE A 140 0.72 -9.22 -3.13
C ILE A 140 2.22 -9.49 -3.21
N SER A 141 3.03 -8.70 -2.51
CA SER A 141 4.46 -8.98 -2.41
C SER A 141 4.75 -10.20 -1.55
N PRO A 142 5.97 -10.78 -1.67
CA PRO A 142 6.55 -11.56 -0.59
C PRO A 142 6.60 -10.80 0.74
N ALA A 143 6.79 -11.53 1.84
CA ALA A 143 7.00 -10.98 3.17
C ALA A 143 8.31 -10.19 3.24
N PHE A 144 8.26 -8.96 3.77
CA PHE A 144 9.45 -8.12 3.99
C PHE A 144 9.24 -7.12 5.14
N LEU A 145 10.32 -6.44 5.52
CA LEU A 145 10.25 -5.31 6.45
C LEU A 145 9.95 -4.02 5.69
N LEU A 146 8.92 -3.27 6.09
CA LEU A 146 8.61 -1.98 5.47
C LEU A 146 9.77 -1.01 5.65
N LEU A 147 10.13 -0.29 4.59
CA LEU A 147 11.16 0.77 4.65
C LEU A 147 10.85 1.79 5.75
N ARG A 148 9.58 2.15 5.93
CA ARG A 148 9.14 3.07 6.98
C ARG A 148 9.33 2.54 8.41
N ASP A 149 9.50 1.23 8.57
CA ASP A 149 9.71 0.59 9.87
C ASP A 149 11.18 0.20 10.12
N GLU A 150 12.09 0.47 9.17
CA GLU A 150 13.50 0.06 9.27
C GLU A 150 14.21 0.69 10.49
N HIS A 151 13.80 1.89 10.89
CA HIS A 151 14.39 2.62 12.01
C HIS A 151 13.83 2.16 13.37
N LEU A 152 12.80 1.32 13.41
CA LEU A 152 12.25 0.83 14.66
C LEU A 152 13.23 -0.15 15.33
N ALA A 153 13.17 -0.23 16.66
CA ALA A 153 13.86 -1.28 17.41
C ALA A 153 13.39 -2.67 16.93
N LEU A 154 14.31 -3.65 16.90
CA LEU A 154 14.04 -5.02 16.40
C LEU A 154 12.71 -5.63 16.89
N PRO A 155 12.32 -5.52 18.18
CA PRO A 155 11.06 -6.10 18.66
C PRO A 155 9.79 -5.44 18.09
N ARG A 156 9.92 -4.25 17.50
CA ARG A 156 8.81 -3.48 16.90
C ARG A 156 8.78 -3.60 15.38
N ARG A 157 9.83 -4.16 14.76
CA ARG A 157 9.85 -4.44 13.32
C ARG A 157 8.92 -5.63 13.05
N GLN A 158 7.98 -5.45 12.13
CA GLN A 158 7.01 -6.49 11.78
C GLN A 158 7.21 -6.91 10.33
N GLN A 159 7.09 -8.22 10.08
CA GLN A 159 6.95 -8.72 8.72
C GLN A 159 5.65 -8.17 8.12
N SER A 160 5.75 -7.73 6.89
CA SER A 160 4.71 -7.01 6.18
C SER A 160 4.65 -7.48 4.74
N VAL A 161 3.52 -7.20 4.10
CA VAL A 161 3.33 -7.37 2.66
C VAL A 161 2.81 -6.06 2.09
N VAL A 162 2.93 -5.86 0.78
CA VAL A 162 2.23 -4.78 0.08
C VAL A 162 1.19 -5.36 -0.87
N PHE A 163 -0.02 -4.82 -0.80
CA PHE A 163 -1.04 -4.99 -1.82
C PHE A 163 -0.83 -3.92 -2.89
N THR A 164 -0.80 -4.33 -4.15
CA THR A 164 -0.46 -3.44 -5.26
C THR A 164 -1.45 -3.59 -6.41
N VAL A 165 -1.94 -2.47 -6.93
CA VAL A 165 -2.75 -2.42 -8.15
C VAL A 165 -2.17 -1.39 -9.09
N ALA A 166 -2.07 -1.73 -10.38
CA ALA A 166 -1.66 -0.81 -11.42
C ALA A 166 -2.82 0.13 -11.82
N VAL A 167 -2.52 1.41 -12.00
CA VAL A 167 -3.47 2.45 -12.41
C VAL A 167 -3.23 2.79 -13.87
N TYR A 168 -4.29 2.76 -14.68
CA TYR A 168 -4.26 3.14 -16.09
C TYR A 168 -5.33 4.19 -16.36
N SER A 169 -5.03 5.21 -17.14
CA SER A 169 -6.05 6.08 -17.73
C SER A 169 -6.53 5.50 -19.06
N GLY A 170 -7.73 5.87 -19.51
CA GLY A 170 -8.27 5.43 -20.80
C GLY A 170 -9.25 4.26 -20.71
N ILE A 171 -9.30 3.58 -19.57
CA ILE A 171 -10.20 2.44 -19.33
C ILE A 171 -11.65 2.86 -19.61
N GLY A 172 -12.29 2.18 -20.57
CA GLY A 172 -13.69 2.40 -20.93
C GLY A 172 -13.96 3.67 -21.77
N SER A 173 -12.94 4.42 -22.16
CA SER A 173 -13.08 5.68 -22.92
C SER A 173 -12.93 5.52 -24.43
N GLY A 174 -12.49 4.35 -24.91
CA GLY A 174 -12.14 4.11 -26.33
C GLY A 174 -10.73 4.59 -26.70
N GLU A 175 -10.06 5.35 -25.83
CA GLU A 175 -8.64 5.67 -25.95
C GLU A 175 -7.76 4.48 -25.48
N PRO A 176 -6.49 4.39 -25.95
CA PRO A 176 -5.56 3.38 -25.44
C PRO A 176 -5.32 3.51 -23.94
N ASP A 177 -5.24 2.38 -23.24
CA ASP A 177 -4.89 2.37 -21.82
C ASP A 177 -3.45 2.87 -21.61
N VAL A 178 -3.30 3.95 -20.86
CA VAL A 178 -2.00 4.54 -20.52
C VAL A 178 -1.69 4.32 -19.04
N PHE A 179 -0.63 3.57 -18.77
CA PHE A 179 -0.16 3.33 -17.40
C PHE A 179 0.25 4.63 -16.70
N ARG A 180 -0.30 4.89 -15.51
CA ARG A 180 -0.06 6.11 -14.71
C ARG A 180 0.77 5.87 -13.45
N GLY A 181 0.69 4.68 -12.86
CA GLY A 181 1.38 4.38 -11.61
C GLY A 181 0.75 3.21 -10.88
N TRP A 182 0.93 3.16 -9.56
CA TRP A 182 0.36 2.12 -8.72
C TRP A 182 -0.31 2.72 -7.49
N ILE A 183 -1.36 2.05 -7.02
CA ILE A 183 -1.84 2.18 -5.65
C ILE A 183 -1.19 1.05 -4.85
N VAL A 184 -0.54 1.40 -3.74
CA VAL A 184 0.16 0.47 -2.86
C VAL A 184 -0.42 0.58 -1.46
N MET A 185 -0.71 -0.54 -0.83
CA MET A 185 -1.19 -0.60 0.54
C MET A 185 -0.29 -1.53 1.35
N PRO A 186 0.72 -1.00 2.07
CA PRO A 186 1.51 -1.79 3.01
C PRO A 186 0.66 -2.27 4.20
N VAL A 187 0.75 -3.56 4.50
CA VAL A 187 0.00 -4.21 5.59
C VAL A 187 0.95 -4.98 6.48
N ARG A 188 0.89 -4.69 7.78
CA ARG A 188 1.67 -5.37 8.81
C ARG A 188 0.98 -6.65 9.24
N GLY A 189 1.64 -7.79 9.08
CA GLY A 189 1.03 -9.11 9.24
C GLY A 189 0.45 -9.34 10.64
N GLN A 190 1.18 -8.95 11.69
CA GLN A 190 0.72 -9.14 13.07
C GLN A 190 -0.50 -8.26 13.40
N ASN A 191 -0.52 -7.00 12.94
CA ASN A 191 -1.65 -6.10 13.16
C ASN A 191 -2.89 -6.57 12.39
N PHE A 192 -2.72 -7.05 11.16
CA PHE A 192 -3.79 -7.60 10.35
C PHE A 192 -4.44 -8.82 11.03
N LEU A 193 -3.62 -9.82 11.42
CA LEU A 193 -4.14 -11.03 12.05
C LEU A 193 -4.73 -10.78 13.43
N SER A 194 -4.08 -9.94 14.25
CA SER A 194 -4.60 -9.65 15.58
C SER A 194 -5.98 -9.01 15.50
N ARG A 195 -6.19 -7.99 14.69
CA ARG A 195 -7.51 -7.32 14.60
C ARG A 195 -8.58 -8.23 13.99
N ILE A 196 -8.30 -8.86 12.85
CA ILE A 196 -9.34 -9.66 12.16
C ILE A 196 -9.73 -10.90 12.96
N LEU A 197 -8.76 -11.60 13.56
CA LEU A 197 -9.01 -12.89 14.19
C LEU A 197 -9.36 -12.78 15.66
N LEU A 198 -8.88 -11.75 16.38
CA LEU A 198 -9.22 -11.62 17.80
C LEU A 198 -10.59 -11.00 17.99
N ASP A 199 -10.90 -9.96 17.21
CA ASP A 199 -12.20 -9.28 17.35
C ASP A 199 -13.34 -10.23 16.98
N ARG A 200 -13.11 -11.15 16.03
CA ARG A 200 -14.13 -12.13 15.63
C ARG A 200 -14.02 -13.49 16.29
N GLY A 201 -12.82 -13.93 16.66
CA GLY A 201 -12.57 -15.26 17.20
C GLY A 201 -12.59 -15.35 18.72
N GLN A 202 -12.74 -14.23 19.44
CA GLN A 202 -12.78 -14.17 20.91
C GLN A 202 -11.62 -14.92 21.61
N GLY A 203 -10.45 -14.98 20.95
CA GLY A 203 -9.28 -15.70 21.46
C GLY A 203 -9.34 -17.23 21.37
N ALA A 204 -10.40 -17.81 20.79
CA ALA A 204 -10.55 -19.25 20.62
C ALA A 204 -9.71 -19.82 19.47
N VAL A 205 -9.23 -18.97 18.55
CA VAL A 205 -8.56 -19.41 17.32
C VAL A 205 -7.06 -19.14 17.40
N ARG A 206 -6.26 -20.17 17.10
CA ARG A 206 -4.85 -20.05 16.74
C ARG A 206 -4.77 -19.90 15.23
N ALA A 207 -4.13 -18.84 14.75
CA ALA A 207 -3.80 -18.70 13.35
C ALA A 207 -2.34 -18.34 13.17
N GLN A 208 -1.80 -18.81 12.06
CA GLN A 208 -0.50 -18.48 11.54
C GLN A 208 -0.70 -18.16 10.07
N VAL A 209 -0.02 -17.11 9.60
CA VAL A 209 0.14 -16.88 8.17
C VAL A 209 1.61 -17.05 7.86
N SER A 210 1.88 -17.94 6.92
CA SER A 210 3.19 -18.17 6.36
C SER A 210 3.14 -17.98 4.86
N GLU A 211 4.24 -17.49 4.32
CA GLU A 211 4.50 -17.54 2.89
C GLU A 211 5.24 -18.84 2.56
N ASP A 212 4.68 -19.61 1.63
CA ASP A 212 5.33 -20.82 1.14
C ASP A 212 6.39 -20.44 0.11
N ALA A 213 7.66 -20.56 0.50
CA ALA A 213 8.78 -20.34 -0.40
C ALA A 213 9.02 -21.62 -1.24
N PRO A 214 9.18 -21.54 -2.58
CA PRO A 214 9.36 -22.71 -3.45
C PRO A 214 10.56 -23.63 -3.09
N ARG A 215 11.53 -23.14 -2.30
CA ARG A 215 12.73 -23.91 -1.88
C ARG A 215 13.22 -23.55 -0.46
N GLY A 216 12.35 -23.17 0.46
CA GLY A 216 12.78 -22.72 1.80
C GLY A 216 11.82 -23.08 2.93
N SER A 217 12.26 -22.89 4.17
CA SER A 217 11.35 -22.89 5.32
C SER A 217 10.32 -21.77 5.15
N PRO A 218 9.03 -22.01 5.43
CA PRO A 218 8.01 -20.98 5.31
C PRO A 218 8.38 -19.73 6.10
N THR A 219 8.25 -18.56 5.47
CA THR A 219 8.48 -17.29 6.17
C THR A 219 7.24 -16.97 6.99
N GLU A 220 7.38 -16.98 8.32
CA GLU A 220 6.27 -16.63 9.21
C GLU A 220 6.01 -15.12 9.15
N LEU A 221 4.85 -14.74 8.61
CA LEU A 221 4.37 -13.36 8.61
C LEU A 221 3.87 -12.94 9.99
N SER A 222 3.18 -13.86 10.67
CA SER A 222 2.71 -13.68 12.04
C SER A 222 2.23 -15.01 12.62
N SER A 223 2.52 -15.24 13.90
CA SER A 223 1.83 -16.25 14.72
C SER A 223 1.28 -15.61 15.98
N ARG A 224 0.17 -16.19 16.49
CA ARG A 224 -0.30 -15.90 17.84
C ARG A 224 -0.65 -17.20 18.55
N ARG A 225 -0.01 -17.45 19.69
CA ARG A 225 -0.34 -18.59 20.55
C ARG A 225 -1.40 -18.19 21.58
N PRO A 226 -2.38 -19.05 21.89
CA PRO A 226 -3.27 -18.86 23.02
C PRO A 226 -2.47 -18.64 24.30
N ARG A 227 -2.90 -17.70 25.14
CA ARG A 227 -2.27 -17.48 26.45
C ARG A 227 -2.52 -18.72 27.31
N PRO A 228 -1.48 -19.43 27.81
CA PRO A 228 -1.69 -20.54 28.71
C PRO A 228 -2.28 -20.01 30.03
N GLY A 229 -3.48 -20.45 30.41
CA GLY A 229 -4.00 -20.22 31.78
C GLY A 229 -5.30 -19.43 31.96
N ALA A 230 -6.19 -19.32 30.98
CA ALA A 230 -7.59 -19.01 31.30
C ALA A 230 -8.20 -20.25 31.97
N GLY A 231 -8.20 -20.25 33.30
CA GLY A 231 -8.34 -21.42 34.15
C GLY A 231 -9.60 -22.25 33.89
N SER A 232 -9.43 -23.57 34.03
CA SER A 232 -10.52 -24.49 34.29
C SER A 232 -11.37 -23.95 35.46
N PRO A 233 -12.71 -23.90 35.32
CA PRO A 233 -13.57 -23.57 36.45
C PRO A 233 -13.27 -24.53 37.60
N ARG A 234 -12.95 -24.00 38.78
CA ARG A 234 -12.87 -24.86 39.97
C ARG A 234 -14.27 -25.44 40.23
N PRO A 235 -14.42 -26.77 40.34
CA PRO A 235 -15.67 -27.36 40.80
C PRO A 235 -15.95 -26.85 42.22
N ARG A 236 -17.21 -26.47 42.46
CA ARG A 236 -17.72 -26.13 43.80
C ARG A 236 -18.00 -27.39 44.60
#